data_AF-A0A2E0BQ60-F1
#
_entry.id   AF-A0A2E0BQ60-F1
#
_cell.length_a   1.000
_cell.length_b   1.000
_cell.length_c   1.000
_cell.angle_alpha   90.00
_cell.angle_beta   90.00
_cell.angle_gamma   90.00
#
_symmetry.space_group_name_H-M   'P 1'
#
loop_
_entity.id
_entity.type
_entity.pdbx_description
1 polymer ?
#
loop_
_entity_poly.entity_id
_entity_poly.type
_entity_poly.pdbx_seq_one_letter_code
_entity_poly.pdbx_strand_id
1 'polypeptide(L)'
;MKQQAAIFALEGLEKYDNKRPLENFLWTHVRNRLFNYKRDNYQRPDKPCLSCVFYDAHCATSTNQCNEYDDKTNCEEYNTWNNRNTNKKNIMKPVGIEDLKEQNVSIPKLASDNSILEIVSNKQVLKILDENIPAQHRSTYLKLKYGDKIYKNNLNKLLECIKTILKEHGYDF
;
A
#
# COMPACT_ATOMS: atom_id res chain seq x y z
N MET A 1 8.43 22.60 -2.29
CA MET A 1 8.87 22.97 -3.65
C MET A 1 9.45 24.38 -3.75
N LYS A 2 8.82 25.43 -3.19
CA LYS A 2 9.36 26.81 -3.26
C LYS A 2 10.77 26.96 -2.66
N GLN A 3 11.03 26.36 -1.50
CA GLN A 3 12.35 26.37 -0.87
C GLN A 3 13.42 25.70 -1.75
N GLN A 4 13.13 24.49 -2.27
CA GLN A 4 14.06 23.79 -3.18
C GLN A 4 14.35 24.60 -4.46
N ALA A 5 13.36 25.31 -4.98
CA ALA A 5 13.53 26.20 -6.12
C ALA A 5 14.51 27.34 -5.81
N ALA A 6 14.41 27.93 -4.61
CA ALA A 6 15.33 28.98 -4.16
C ALA A 6 16.76 28.44 -3.97
N ILE A 7 16.92 27.25 -3.39
CA ILE A 7 18.23 26.59 -3.25
C ILE A 7 18.86 26.37 -4.63
N PHE A 8 18.12 25.78 -5.58
CA PHE A 8 18.63 25.58 -6.94
C PHE A 8 18.93 26.89 -7.68
N ALA A 9 18.17 27.95 -7.43
CA ALA A 9 18.48 29.26 -7.99
C ALA A 9 19.83 29.75 -7.46
N LEU A 10 20.06 29.70 -6.15
CA LEU A 10 21.31 30.13 -5.51
C LEU A 10 22.52 29.29 -5.98
N GLU A 11 22.40 27.96 -6.00
CA GLU A 11 23.43 27.05 -6.52
C GLU A 11 23.77 27.35 -8.00
N GLY A 12 22.75 27.70 -8.78
CA GLY A 12 22.91 28.00 -10.21
C GLY A 12 23.64 29.31 -10.48
N LEU A 13 23.54 30.31 -9.58
CA LEU A 13 24.14 31.64 -9.77
C LEU A 13 25.66 31.59 -9.92
N GLU A 14 26.34 30.62 -9.31
CA GLU A 14 27.80 30.44 -9.47
C GLU A 14 28.23 30.23 -10.94
N LYS A 15 27.34 29.69 -11.77
CA LYS A 15 27.60 29.37 -13.18
C LYS A 15 27.03 30.39 -14.16
N TYR A 16 26.47 31.47 -13.65
CA TYR A 16 25.82 32.49 -14.48
C TYR A 16 26.87 33.41 -15.13
N ASP A 17 26.82 33.53 -16.45
CA ASP A 17 27.82 34.23 -17.26
C ASP A 17 27.59 35.74 -17.43
N ASN A 18 26.51 36.29 -16.83
CA ASN A 18 26.07 37.68 -16.94
C ASN A 18 25.81 38.20 -18.38
N LYS A 19 25.82 37.33 -19.40
CA LYS A 19 25.61 37.75 -20.80
C LYS A 19 24.14 37.78 -21.21
N ARG A 20 23.32 36.94 -20.60
CA ARG A 20 21.89 36.77 -20.91
C ARG A 20 21.05 37.28 -19.74
N PRO A 21 19.78 37.67 -19.93
CA PRO A 21 18.92 38.06 -18.81
C PRO A 21 18.88 36.99 -17.71
N LEU A 22 19.07 37.42 -16.46
CA LEU A 22 19.09 36.53 -15.29
C LEU A 22 17.82 35.69 -15.18
N GLU A 23 16.67 36.28 -15.50
CA GLU A 23 15.36 35.61 -15.47
C GLU A 23 15.35 34.38 -16.38
N ASN A 24 15.83 34.49 -17.62
CA ASN A 24 15.86 33.37 -18.57
C ASN A 24 16.78 32.24 -18.11
N PHE A 25 17.93 32.60 -17.54
CA PHE A 25 18.87 31.65 -16.95
C PHE A 25 18.23 30.90 -15.78
N LEU A 26 17.70 31.64 -14.79
CA LEU A 26 17.08 31.07 -13.61
C LEU A 26 15.87 30.22 -13.95
N TRP A 27 15.01 30.68 -14.86
CA TRP A 27 13.84 29.93 -15.31
C TRP A 27 14.26 28.56 -15.85
N THR A 28 15.22 28.53 -16.77
CA THR A 28 15.67 27.29 -17.40
C THR A 28 16.34 26.36 -16.39
N HIS A 29 17.27 26.92 -15.60
CA HIS A 29 18.03 26.15 -14.61
C HIS A 29 17.11 25.56 -13.54
N VAL A 30 16.31 26.40 -12.88
CA VAL A 30 15.43 25.99 -11.79
C VAL A 30 14.35 25.03 -12.30
N ARG A 31 13.73 25.29 -13.47
CA ARG A 31 12.73 24.38 -14.05
C ARG A 31 13.30 22.98 -14.27
N ASN A 32 14.47 22.87 -14.91
CA ASN A 32 15.09 21.58 -15.19
C ASN A 32 15.52 20.86 -13.91
N ARG A 33 16.08 21.59 -12.94
CA ARG A 33 16.47 21.04 -11.63
C ARG A 33 15.27 20.55 -10.84
N LEU A 34 14.18 21.30 -10.81
CA LEU A 34 12.93 20.89 -10.17
C LEU A 34 12.31 19.67 -10.84
N PHE A 35 12.36 19.59 -12.17
CA PHE A 35 11.89 18.41 -12.91
C PHE A 35 12.68 17.16 -12.52
N ASN A 36 14.01 17.24 -12.52
CA ASN A 36 14.89 16.15 -12.10
C ASN A 36 14.66 15.78 -10.63
N TYR A 37 14.55 16.76 -9.75
CA TYR A 37 14.27 16.54 -8.33
C TYR A 37 12.95 15.79 -8.12
N LYS A 38 11.88 16.17 -8.84
CA LYS A 38 10.58 15.48 -8.76
C LYS A 38 10.67 14.06 -9.34
N ARG A 39 11.37 13.86 -10.44
CA ARG A 39 11.60 12.54 -11.05
C ARG A 39 12.32 11.59 -10.08
N ASP A 40 13.33 12.12 -9.39
CA ASP A 40 14.20 11.32 -8.53
C ASP A 40 13.56 11.04 -7.17
N ASN A 41 12.80 12.00 -6.60
CA ASN A 41 12.25 11.88 -5.24
C ASN A 41 10.75 11.58 -5.15
N TYR A 42 9.95 11.85 -6.19
CA TYR A 42 8.49 11.65 -6.14
C TYR A 42 8.01 10.53 -7.05
N GLN A 43 8.13 10.68 -8.37
CA GLN A 43 7.73 9.65 -9.31
C GLN A 43 8.40 9.83 -10.67
N ARG A 44 8.72 8.72 -11.34
CA ARG A 44 9.07 8.74 -12.77
C ARG A 44 7.77 8.70 -13.60
N PRO A 45 7.52 9.69 -14.48
CA PRO A 45 6.30 9.74 -15.29
C PRO A 45 6.26 8.68 -16.39
N ASP A 46 7.44 8.25 -16.86
CA ASP A 46 7.56 7.26 -17.92
C ASP A 46 7.21 5.87 -17.39
N LYS A 47 5.95 5.46 -17.56
CA LYS A 47 5.48 4.11 -17.22
C LYS A 47 5.91 3.13 -18.32
N PRO A 48 6.29 1.88 -17.99
CA PRO A 48 6.70 0.88 -18.98
C PRO A 48 5.61 0.61 -20.02
N CYS A 49 4.34 0.79 -19.65
CA CYS A 49 3.22 0.64 -20.57
C CYS A 49 3.28 1.60 -21.78
N LEU A 50 3.94 2.76 -21.71
CA LEU A 50 3.99 3.70 -22.84
C LEU A 50 4.71 3.12 -24.06
N SER A 51 5.59 2.15 -23.87
CA SER A 51 6.30 1.42 -24.92
C SER A 51 5.78 -0.01 -25.12
N CYS A 52 4.71 -0.40 -24.43
CA CYS A 52 4.19 -1.77 -24.45
C CYS A 52 3.19 -1.97 -25.60
N VAL A 53 3.29 -3.11 -26.29
CA VAL A 53 2.39 -3.49 -27.40
C VAL A 53 0.94 -3.70 -26.93
N PHE A 54 0.76 -4.16 -25.70
CA PHE A 54 -0.56 -4.44 -25.11
C PHE A 54 -1.19 -3.22 -24.43
N TYR A 55 -0.55 -2.05 -24.54
CA TYR A 55 -1.05 -0.83 -23.92
C TYR A 55 -2.16 -0.19 -24.75
N ASP A 56 -3.32 -0.06 -24.13
CA ASP A 56 -4.50 0.55 -24.71
C ASP A 56 -4.78 1.88 -23.98
N ALA A 57 -4.32 2.98 -24.57
CA ALA A 57 -4.38 4.29 -23.93
C ALA A 57 -5.82 4.75 -23.57
N HIS A 58 -6.81 4.29 -24.34
CA HIS A 58 -8.19 4.76 -24.24
C HIS A 58 -9.17 3.72 -23.70
N CYS A 59 -8.69 2.54 -23.29
CA CYS A 59 -9.57 1.45 -22.82
C CYS A 59 -10.62 1.08 -23.87
N ALA A 60 -10.23 1.12 -25.16
CA ALA A 60 -11.13 0.75 -26.25
C ALA A 60 -11.46 -0.74 -26.23
N THR A 61 -10.50 -1.57 -25.82
CA THR A 61 -10.61 -3.03 -25.75
C THR A 61 -10.38 -3.57 -24.35
N SER A 62 -9.63 -2.86 -23.51
CA SER A 62 -9.33 -3.25 -22.13
C SER A 62 -10.14 -2.45 -21.12
N THR A 63 -10.38 -3.01 -19.93
CA THR A 63 -11.00 -2.30 -18.79
C THR A 63 -10.00 -1.44 -18.03
N ASN A 64 -8.71 -1.78 -18.11
CA ASN A 64 -7.69 -1.17 -17.27
C ASN A 64 -6.59 -0.43 -18.08
N GLN A 65 -6.59 -0.37 -19.42
CA GLN A 65 -5.48 0.09 -20.30
C GLN A 65 -4.41 -0.97 -20.63
N CYS A 66 -4.62 -2.23 -20.27
CA CYS A 66 -3.77 -3.35 -20.63
C CYS A 66 -4.65 -4.47 -21.20
N ASN A 67 -4.34 -4.94 -22.39
CA ASN A 67 -5.07 -6.04 -23.03
C ASN A 67 -4.63 -7.42 -22.56
N GLU A 68 -3.46 -7.54 -21.91
CA GLU A 68 -2.87 -8.82 -21.53
C GLU A 68 -3.30 -9.28 -20.13
N TYR A 69 -3.47 -8.36 -19.18
CA TYR A 69 -3.77 -8.66 -17.79
C TYR A 69 -5.02 -7.93 -17.30
N ASP A 70 -5.92 -8.63 -16.62
CA ASP A 70 -7.11 -8.06 -15.96
C ASP A 70 -6.74 -7.11 -14.80
N ASP A 71 -5.68 -7.46 -14.06
CA ASP A 71 -5.04 -6.59 -13.07
C ASP A 71 -3.63 -6.22 -13.53
N LYS A 72 -3.36 -4.93 -13.68
CA LYS A 72 -2.04 -4.41 -14.07
C LYS A 72 -0.92 -4.80 -13.12
N THR A 73 -1.22 -5.05 -11.85
CA THR A 73 -0.20 -5.46 -10.88
C THR A 73 0.36 -6.85 -11.16
N ASN A 74 -0.32 -7.65 -12.00
CA ASN A 74 0.19 -8.93 -12.48
C ASN A 74 1.31 -8.77 -13.53
N CYS A 75 1.41 -7.62 -14.20
CA CYS A 75 2.55 -7.31 -15.07
C CYS A 75 3.78 -6.96 -14.22
N GLU A 76 4.84 -7.77 -14.30
CA GLU A 76 6.05 -7.61 -13.49
C GLU A 76 6.73 -6.25 -13.69
N GLU A 77 6.86 -5.79 -14.95
CA GLU A 77 7.48 -4.51 -15.27
C GLU A 77 6.72 -3.34 -14.67
N TYR A 78 5.39 -3.34 -14.83
CA TYR A 78 4.52 -2.32 -14.28
C TYR A 78 4.53 -2.34 -12.75
N ASN A 79 4.39 -3.52 -12.14
CA ASN A 79 4.37 -3.67 -10.69
C ASN A 79 5.68 -3.17 -10.07
N THR A 80 6.82 -3.52 -10.67
CA THR A 80 8.13 -3.06 -10.23
C THR A 80 8.25 -1.53 -10.33
N TRP A 81 7.81 -0.94 -11.45
CA TRP A 81 7.76 0.52 -11.60
C TRP A 81 6.84 1.18 -10.57
N ASN A 82 5.67 0.59 -10.34
CA ASN A 82 4.65 1.10 -9.43
C ASN A 82 5.17 1.08 -7.99
N ASN A 83 5.73 -0.03 -7.54
CA ASN A 83 6.30 -0.18 -6.19
C ASN A 83 7.42 0.84 -5.93
N ARG A 84 8.34 1.03 -6.89
CA ARG A 84 9.39 2.05 -6.77
C ARG A 84 8.81 3.46 -6.61
N ASN A 85 7.81 3.82 -7.42
CA ASN A 85 7.17 5.13 -7.36
C ASN A 85 6.33 5.32 -6.10
N THR A 86 5.61 4.30 -5.66
CA THR A 86 4.83 4.31 -4.41
C THR A 86 5.75 4.50 -3.21
N ASN A 87 6.88 3.78 -3.16
CA ASN A 87 7.87 3.95 -2.09
C ASN A 87 8.42 5.39 -2.04
N LYS A 88 8.75 5.99 -3.19
CA LYS A 88 9.19 7.39 -3.27
C LYS A 88 8.14 8.36 -2.73
N LYS A 89 6.87 8.17 -3.11
CA LYS A 89 5.76 8.99 -2.61
C LYS A 89 5.60 8.86 -1.10
N ASN A 90 5.67 7.65 -0.57
CA ASN A 90 5.53 7.38 0.87
C ASN A 90 6.67 8.03 1.67
N ILE A 91 7.89 8.09 1.13
CA ILE A 91 9.01 8.79 1.76
C ILE A 91 8.78 10.32 1.73
N MET A 92 8.34 10.86 0.60
CA MET A 92 8.18 12.31 0.42
C MET A 92 6.97 12.89 1.16
N LYS A 93 5.91 12.10 1.29
CA LYS A 93 4.73 12.42 2.08
C LYS A 93 4.41 11.20 2.95
N PRO A 94 5.04 11.09 4.13
CA PRO A 94 4.70 10.04 5.07
C PRO A 94 3.23 10.14 5.42
N VAL A 95 2.52 9.03 5.29
CA VAL A 95 1.13 8.90 5.67
C VAL A 95 1.07 8.83 7.19
N GLY A 96 0.19 9.61 7.83
CA GLY A 96 0.03 9.57 9.29
C GLY A 96 -0.47 8.20 9.74
N ILE A 97 -0.13 7.78 10.96
CA ILE A 97 -0.64 6.51 11.52
C ILE A 97 -2.17 6.56 11.63
N GLU A 98 -2.72 7.75 11.82
CA GLU A 98 -4.14 8.05 11.86
C GLU A 98 -4.79 7.84 10.48
N ASP A 99 -4.15 8.31 9.41
CA ASP A 99 -4.61 8.11 8.03
C ASP A 99 -4.61 6.61 7.63
N LEU A 100 -3.70 5.81 8.22
CA LEU A 100 -3.65 4.36 8.05
C LEU A 100 -4.78 3.62 8.77
N LYS A 101 -5.49 4.25 9.71
CA LYS A 101 -6.68 3.67 10.37
C LYS A 101 -7.97 3.96 9.61
N GLU A 102 -8.05 5.11 8.94
CA GLU A 102 -9.22 5.51 8.14
C GLU A 102 -9.24 4.85 6.76
N GLN A 103 -8.07 4.67 6.16
CA GLN A 103 -7.94 3.74 5.05
C GLN A 103 -7.92 2.36 5.66
N ASN A 104 -8.96 1.55 5.44
CA ASN A 104 -8.97 0.10 5.67
C ASN A 104 -7.91 -0.61 4.80
N VAL A 105 -6.65 -0.13 4.79
CA VAL A 105 -5.48 -0.85 4.31
C VAL A 105 -5.19 -1.87 5.39
N SER A 106 -5.90 -2.97 5.23
CA SER A 106 -5.41 -4.30 5.47
C SER A 106 -3.89 -4.32 5.69
N ILE A 107 -3.48 -4.53 6.95
CA ILE A 107 -2.47 -5.55 7.26
C ILE A 107 -2.74 -6.72 6.28
N PRO A 108 -1.72 -7.26 5.60
CA PRO A 108 -1.83 -7.96 4.31
C PRO A 108 -3.12 -8.77 4.15
N LYS A 109 -3.85 -8.47 3.07
CA LYS A 109 -5.04 -9.21 2.59
C LYS A 109 -5.02 -10.68 3.01
N LEU A 110 -5.93 -11.06 3.90
CA LEU A 110 -6.53 -12.38 3.90
C LEU A 110 -8.05 -12.15 3.84
N ALA A 111 -8.69 -12.64 2.76
CA ALA A 111 -10.14 -12.76 2.53
C ALA A 111 -10.95 -11.45 2.48
N SER A 112 -11.40 -11.00 1.30
CA SER A 112 -12.64 -11.36 0.58
C SER A 112 -13.89 -10.59 1.03
N ASP A 113 -14.71 -10.22 0.06
CA ASP A 113 -15.89 -9.32 0.09
C ASP A 113 -17.11 -9.80 0.92
N ASN A 114 -16.92 -10.32 2.15
CA ASN A 114 -18.03 -10.77 3.01
C ASN A 114 -18.38 -9.79 4.16
N SER A 115 -17.70 -8.64 4.21
CA SER A 115 -17.48 -7.81 5.42
C SER A 115 -18.69 -7.58 6.34
N ILE A 116 -19.90 -7.24 5.86
CA ILE A 116 -20.98 -6.90 6.80
C ILE A 116 -21.61 -8.14 7.45
N LEU A 117 -21.89 -9.19 6.66
CA LEU A 117 -22.45 -10.44 7.17
C LEU A 117 -21.42 -11.20 8.00
N GLU A 118 -20.15 -11.19 7.57
CA GLU A 118 -19.03 -11.80 8.29
C GLU A 118 -18.75 -11.08 9.61
N ILE A 119 -18.81 -9.74 9.69
CA ILE A 119 -18.62 -9.00 10.95
C ILE A 119 -19.72 -9.34 11.97
N VAL A 120 -20.98 -9.52 11.53
CA VAL A 120 -22.10 -9.90 12.42
C VAL A 120 -21.96 -11.36 12.87
N SER A 121 -21.65 -12.27 11.94
CA SER A 121 -21.32 -13.68 12.25
C SER A 121 -20.12 -13.78 13.19
N ASN A 122 -19.09 -12.95 12.97
CA ASN A 122 -17.91 -12.88 13.82
C ASN A 122 -18.26 -12.42 15.24
N LYS A 123 -19.21 -11.50 15.45
CA LYS A 123 -19.61 -11.11 16.80
C LYS A 123 -20.29 -12.25 17.57
N GLN A 124 -21.11 -13.05 16.90
CA GLN A 124 -21.76 -14.21 17.53
C GLN A 124 -20.75 -15.31 17.82
N VAL A 125 -19.90 -15.63 16.85
CA VAL A 125 -18.80 -16.60 17.01
C VAL A 125 -17.83 -16.16 18.11
N LEU A 126 -17.45 -14.88 18.15
CA LEU A 126 -16.58 -14.34 19.19
C LEU A 126 -17.20 -14.47 20.59
N LYS A 127 -18.52 -14.30 20.74
CA LYS A 127 -19.20 -14.53 22.03
C LYS A 127 -19.14 -15.99 22.44
N ILE A 128 -19.45 -16.92 21.52
CA ILE A 128 -19.37 -18.36 21.78
C ILE A 128 -17.96 -18.74 22.23
N LEU A 129 -16.93 -18.22 21.55
CA LEU A 129 -15.54 -18.46 21.93
C LEU A 129 -15.16 -17.79 23.25
N ASP A 130 -15.62 -16.57 23.51
CA ASP A 130 -15.40 -15.86 24.77
C ASP A 130 -16.04 -16.60 25.97
N GLU A 131 -17.11 -17.36 25.77
CA GLU A 131 -17.80 -18.12 26.82
C GLU A 131 -17.26 -19.55 26.98
N ASN A 132 -16.90 -20.22 25.89
CA ASN A 132 -16.60 -21.66 25.89
C ASN A 132 -15.11 -22.02 25.84
N ILE A 133 -14.20 -21.05 25.63
CA ILE A 133 -12.77 -21.35 25.62
C ILE A 133 -12.26 -21.76 27.02
N PRO A 134 -11.66 -22.95 27.17
CA PRO A 134 -11.17 -23.43 28.45
C PRO A 134 -9.98 -22.61 28.96
N ALA A 135 -9.83 -22.56 30.29
CA ALA A 135 -8.82 -21.74 30.97
C ALA A 135 -7.38 -21.97 30.47
N GLN A 136 -7.05 -23.21 30.07
CA GLN A 136 -5.73 -23.59 29.55
C GLN A 136 -5.38 -22.88 28.23
N HIS A 137 -6.37 -22.59 27.39
CA HIS A 137 -6.18 -21.93 26.09
C HIS A 137 -6.50 -20.43 26.12
N ARG A 138 -7.05 -19.92 27.23
CA ARG A 138 -7.51 -18.53 27.37
C ARG A 138 -6.41 -17.51 27.12
N SER A 139 -5.22 -17.72 27.67
CA SER A 139 -4.08 -16.79 27.49
C SER A 139 -3.65 -16.68 26.03
N THR A 140 -3.62 -17.81 25.31
CA THR A 140 -3.30 -17.86 23.88
C THR A 140 -4.41 -17.23 23.04
N TYR A 141 -5.67 -17.46 23.41
CA TYR A 141 -6.82 -16.85 22.74
C TYR A 141 -6.87 -15.34 22.91
N LEU A 142 -6.62 -14.80 24.10
CA LEU A 142 -6.57 -13.35 24.31
C LEU A 142 -5.46 -12.71 23.48
N LYS A 143 -4.28 -13.36 23.39
CA LYS A 143 -3.22 -12.92 22.49
C LYS A 143 -3.68 -12.89 21.03
N LEU A 144 -4.47 -13.89 20.61
CA LEU A 144 -5.01 -13.94 19.25
C LEU A 144 -6.03 -12.81 19.01
N LYS A 145 -6.91 -12.57 19.98
CA LYS A 145 -7.95 -11.54 19.95
C LYS A 145 -7.40 -10.12 19.85
N TYR A 146 -6.27 -9.85 20.51
CA TYR A 146 -5.64 -8.53 20.54
C TYR A 146 -4.44 -8.38 19.59
N GLY A 147 -4.11 -9.41 18.79
CA GLY A 147 -3.07 -9.33 17.76
C GLY A 147 -1.63 -9.50 18.27
N ASP A 148 -1.42 -10.11 19.43
CA ASP A 148 -0.10 -10.41 19.99
C ASP A 148 0.56 -11.62 19.31
N LYS A 149 1.90 -11.69 19.37
CA LYS A 149 2.69 -12.77 18.78
C LYS A 149 2.50 -14.10 19.51
N ILE A 150 2.11 -15.15 18.78
CA ILE A 150 1.89 -16.52 19.30
C ILE A 150 2.82 -17.51 18.62
N TYR A 151 3.34 -18.47 19.39
CA TYR A 151 4.16 -19.57 18.87
C TYR A 151 3.31 -20.63 18.15
N LYS A 152 3.79 -21.16 17.02
CA LYS A 152 3.03 -22.05 16.12
C LYS A 152 2.41 -23.26 16.81
N ASN A 153 3.11 -23.89 17.76
CA ASN A 153 2.56 -25.05 18.50
C ASN A 153 1.36 -24.69 19.38
N ASN A 154 1.36 -23.50 19.98
CA ASN A 154 0.25 -23.03 20.83
C ASN A 154 -0.95 -22.61 19.97
N LEU A 155 -0.68 -22.05 18.79
CA LEU A 155 -1.71 -21.70 17.81
C LEU A 155 -2.42 -22.94 17.27
N ASN A 156 -1.67 -24.00 16.92
CA ASN A 156 -2.26 -25.26 16.45
C ASN A 156 -3.17 -25.90 17.51
N LYS A 157 -2.74 -25.93 18.78
CA LYS A 157 -3.56 -26.44 19.89
C LYS A 157 -4.84 -25.62 20.09
N LEU A 158 -4.73 -24.29 20.00
CA LEU A 158 -5.89 -23.40 20.09
C LEU A 158 -6.86 -23.61 18.92
N LEU A 159 -6.37 -23.80 17.69
CA LEU A 159 -7.20 -24.06 16.51
C LEU A 159 -8.00 -25.35 16.64
N GLU A 160 -7.39 -26.44 17.12
CA GLU A 160 -8.11 -27.69 17.35
C GLU A 160 -9.21 -27.52 18.40
N CYS A 161 -8.93 -26.80 19.50
CA CYS A 161 -9.93 -26.48 20.51
C CYS A 161 -11.08 -25.63 19.96
N ILE A 162 -10.77 -24.61 19.15
CA ILE A 162 -11.77 -23.75 18.50
C ILE A 162 -12.65 -24.57 17.54
N LYS A 163 -12.08 -25.49 16.74
CA LYS A 163 -12.85 -26.37 15.86
C LYS A 163 -13.84 -27.24 16.64
N THR A 164 -13.43 -27.80 17.77
CA THR A 164 -14.33 -28.60 18.63
C THR A 164 -15.50 -27.77 19.14
N ILE A 165 -15.22 -26.59 19.71
CA ILE A 165 -16.25 -25.68 20.24
C ILE A 165 -17.24 -25.29 19.14
N LEU A 166 -16.75 -24.98 17.95
CA LEU A 166 -17.61 -24.54 16.86
C LEU A 166 -18.47 -25.68 16.29
N LYS A 167 -17.95 -26.92 16.23
CA LYS A 167 -18.74 -28.11 15.89
C LYS A 167 -19.87 -28.37 16.89
N GLU A 168 -19.61 -28.24 18.19
CA GLU A 168 -20.64 -28.39 19.23
C GLU A 168 -21.78 -27.37 19.09
N HIS A 169 -21.48 -26.20 18.51
CA HIS A 169 -22.43 -25.12 18.29
C HIS A 169 -23.02 -25.09 16.87
N GLY A 170 -22.83 -26.16 16.08
CA GLY A 170 -23.49 -26.34 14.79
C GLY A 170 -22.82 -25.63 13.60
N TYR A 171 -21.57 -25.20 13.73
CA TYR A 171 -20.78 -24.68 12.61
C TYR A 171 -19.92 -25.80 12.02
N ASP A 172 -20.09 -26.06 10.72
CA ASP A 172 -19.30 -27.06 9.97
C ASP A 172 -18.23 -26.34 9.13
N PHE A 173 -17.02 -26.93 9.07
CA PHE A 173 -15.84 -26.38 8.39
C PHE A 173 -15.22 -27.42 7.46
#